data_AF-A0A9E3TUF8-F1
#
_entry.id   AF-A0A9E3TUF8-F1
#
_cell.length_a   1.000
_cell.length_b   1.000
_cell.length_c   1.000
_cell.angle_alpha   90.00
_cell.angle_beta   90.00
_cell.angle_gamma   90.00
#
_symmetry.space_group_name_H-M   'P 1'
#
loop_
_entity.id
_entity.type
_entity.pdbx_description
1 polymer ?
#
loop_
_entity_poly.entity_id
_entity_poly.type
_entity_poly.pdbx_seq_one_letter_code
_entity_poly.pdbx_strand_id
1 'polypeptide(L)' 'MPAFYSTSDVADLYGVKTWQVRRLFESARLPEPMRFAGKRAIPREMLPQIVDALRERGWLPTCEETPA' A
#
# COMPACT_ATOMS: atom_id res chain seq x y z
N MET A 1 12.04 -7.94 9.53
CA MET A 1 10.86 -7.28 8.89
C MET A 1 9.64 -8.16 9.14
N PRO A 2 8.48 -7.59 9.49
CA PRO A 2 7.28 -8.37 9.83
C PRO A 2 6.72 -9.10 8.59
N ALA A 3 6.04 -10.23 8.83
CA ALA A 3 5.40 -11.01 7.76
C ALA A 3 4.11 -10.35 7.24
N PHE A 4 3.43 -9.59 8.10
CA PHE A 4 2.19 -8.88 7.81
C PHE A 4 2.32 -7.42 8.23
N TYR A 5 1.68 -6.56 7.45
CA TYR A 5 1.62 -5.12 7.66
C TYR A 5 0.15 -4.71 7.84
N SER A 6 -0.11 -3.75 8.72
CA SER A 6 -1.41 -3.10 8.73
C SER A 6 -1.50 -2.05 7.62
N THR A 7 -2.70 -1.60 7.28
CA THR A 7 -2.88 -0.47 6.37
C THR A 7 -2.12 0.78 6.81
N SER A 8 -1.98 0.99 8.12
CA SER A 8 -1.24 2.12 8.68
C SER A 8 0.27 1.92 8.56
N ASP A 9 0.79 0.70 8.78
CA ASP A 9 2.21 0.40 8.55
C ASP A 9 2.61 0.61 7.09
N VAL A 10 1.77 0.17 6.13
CA VAL A 10 2.03 0.38 4.70
C VAL A 10 2.03 1.87 4.36
N ALA A 11 1.14 2.64 4.97
CA ALA A 11 1.08 4.08 4.76
C ALA A 11 2.35 4.77 5.27
N ASP A 12 2.81 4.41 6.47
CA ASP A 12 4.05 4.91 7.07
C ASP A 12 5.28 4.51 6.23
N LEU A 13 5.36 3.24 5.83
CA LEU A 13 6.46 2.67 5.05
C LEU A 13 6.69 3.42 3.72
N TYR A 14 5.62 3.87 3.08
CA TYR A 14 5.68 4.53 1.77
C TYR A 14 5.43 6.05 1.84
N GLY A 15 5.29 6.62 3.03
CA GLY A 15 5.03 8.05 3.20
C GLY A 15 3.69 8.54 2.61
N VAL A 16 2.70 7.64 2.47
CA VAL A 16 1.37 7.95 1.94
C VAL A 16 0.34 8.05 3.05
N LYS A 17 -0.86 8.54 2.74
CA LYS A 17 -1.98 8.59 3.70
C LYS A 17 -2.67 7.23 3.78
N THR A 18 -3.09 6.83 4.98
CA THR A 18 -3.80 5.56 5.20
C THR A 18 -5.05 5.40 4.32
N TRP A 19 -5.76 6.49 4.01
CA TRP A 19 -6.92 6.46 3.12
C TRP A 19 -6.56 6.09 1.67
N GLN A 20 -5.36 6.45 1.19
CA GLN A 20 -4.89 6.09 -0.16
C GLN A 20 -4.74 4.56 -0.24
N VAL A 21 -4.10 3.97 0.76
CA VAL A 21 -3.93 2.51 0.87
C VAL A 21 -5.28 1.80 1.01
N ARG A 22 -6.22 2.34 1.83
CA ARG A 22 -7.59 1.78 1.93
C ARG A 22 -8.32 1.78 0.58
N ARG A 23 -8.20 2.88 -0.16
CA ARG A 23 -8.88 3.09 -1.44
C ARG A 23 -8.42 2.11 -2.53
N LEU A 24 -7.20 1.59 -2.45
CA LEU A 24 -6.71 0.56 -3.38
C LEU A 24 -7.49 -0.75 -3.26
N PHE A 25 -7.84 -1.15 -2.04
CA PHE A 25 -8.64 -2.34 -1.78
C PHE A 25 -10.13 -2.10 -2.05
N GLU A 26 -10.65 -0.91 -1.72
CA GLU A 26 -12.05 -0.56 -1.96
C GLU A 26 -12.39 -0.42 -3.45
N SER A 27 -11.43 0.01 -4.27
CA SER A 27 -11.61 0.11 -5.73
C SER A 27 -11.49 -1.25 -6.45
N ALA A 28 -11.36 -2.36 -5.72
CA ALA A 28 -11.09 -3.71 -6.24
C ALA A 28 -9.86 -3.80 -7.17
N ARG A 29 -8.92 -2.82 -7.09
CA ARG A 29 -7.67 -2.84 -7.86
C ARG A 29 -6.72 -3.90 -7.33
N LEU A 30 -6.76 -4.12 -6.01
CA LEU A 30 -6.02 -5.18 -5.33
C LEU A 30 -7.01 -6.11 -4.62
N PRO A 31 -6.71 -7.41 -4.52
CA PRO A 31 -7.53 -8.33 -3.75
C PRO A 31 -7.59 -7.89 -2.29
N GLU A 32 -8.76 -8.03 -1.66
CA GLU A 32 -8.88 -7.71 -0.24
C GLU A 32 -8.10 -8.74 0.61
N PRO A 33 -7.09 -8.31 1.40
CA PRO A 33 -6.30 -9.23 2.20
C PRO A 33 -7.09 -9.74 3.41
N MET A 34 -6.60 -10.84 3.99
CA MET A 34 -7.18 -11.41 5.22
C MET A 34 -7.30 -10.33 6.31
N ARG A 35 -8.40 -10.37 7.07
CA ARG A 35 -8.61 -9.50 8.21
C ARG A 35 -8.28 -10.26 9.49
N PHE A 36 -7.38 -9.72 10.30
CA PHE A 36 -7.01 -10.25 11.61
C PHE A 36 -7.33 -9.20 12.68
N ALA A 37 -8.11 -9.58 13.69
CA ALA A 37 -8.57 -8.69 14.76
C ALA A 37 -9.23 -7.39 14.22
N GLY A 38 -10.05 -7.49 13.17
CA GLY A 38 -10.75 -6.35 12.56
C GLY A 38 -9.88 -5.46 11.67
N LYS A 39 -8.56 -5.69 11.60
CA LYS A 39 -7.61 -4.95 10.74
C LYS A 39 -7.22 -5.78 9.53
N ARG A 40 -6.91 -5.12 8.41
CA ARG A 40 -6.33 -5.79 7.23
C ARG A 40 -4.90 -6.22 7.54
N ALA A 41 -4.62 -7.50 7.37
CA ALA A 41 -3.29 -8.09 7.50
C ALA A 41 -2.70 -8.24 6.09
N ILE A 42 -2.00 -7.20 5.63
CA ILE A 42 -1.40 -7.13 4.30
C ILE A 42 -0.14 -7.99 4.32
N PRO A 43 -0.07 -9.11 3.57
CA PRO A 43 1.15 -9.91 3.51
C PRO A 43 2.26 -9.11 2.82
N ARG A 44 3.50 -9.32 3.26
CA ARG A 44 4.69 -8.67 2.68
C ARG A 44 4.76 -8.84 1.14
N GLU A 45 4.32 -9.98 0.64
CA GLU A 45 4.36 -10.32 -0.80
C GLU A 45 3.40 -9.46 -1.65
N MET A 46 2.41 -8.82 -1.02
CA MET A 46 1.52 -7.87 -1.71
C MET A 46 2.10 -6.45 -1.80
N LEU A 47 3.16 -6.14 -1.04
CA LEU A 47 3.76 -4.81 -1.04
C LEU A 47 4.18 -4.30 -2.42
N PRO A 48 4.82 -5.10 -3.31
CA PRO A 48 5.16 -4.65 -4.65
C PRO A 48 3.94 -4.24 -5.49
N GLN A 49 2.83 -4.99 -5.38
CA GLN A 49 1.58 -4.67 -6.08
C GLN A 49 0.91 -3.40 -5.53
N ILE A 50 1.04 -3.17 -4.22
CA ILE A 50 0.60 -1.92 -3.59
C ILE A 50 1.42 -0.75 -4.10
N VAL A 51 2.75 -0.87 -4.18
CA VAL A 51 3.61 0.18 -4.72
C VAL A 51 3.25 0.50 -6.17
N ASP A 52 3.05 -0.52 -7.00
CA ASP A 52 2.62 -0.35 -8.38
C ASP A 52 1.29 0.41 -8.45
N ALA A 53 0.27 -0.06 -7.73
CA ALA A 53 -1.04 0.59 -7.71
C ALA A 53 -1.02 2.03 -7.11
N LEU A 54 -0.12 2.33 -6.17
CA LEU A 54 0.09 3.68 -5.66
C LEU A 54 0.74 4.58 -6.73
N ARG A 55 1.70 4.07 -7.51
CA ARG A 55 2.35 4.79 -8.62
C ARG A 55 1.39 5.03 -9.79
N GLU A 56 0.59 4.03 -10.17
CA GLU A 56 -0.44 4.16 -11.22
C GLU A 56 -1.43 5.30 -10.92
N ARG A 57 -1.66 5.60 -9.64
CA ARG A 57 -2.54 6.69 -9.19
C ARG A 57 -1.82 8.03 -8.97
N GLY A 58 -0.51 8.10 -9.22
CA GLY A 58 0.31 9.30 -9.01
C GLY A 58 0.49 9.66 -7.53
N TRP A 59 0.33 8.69 -6.61
CA TRP A 59 0.47 8.92 -5.17
C TRP A 59 1.88 8.64 -4.65
N LEU A 60 2.67 7.89 -5.41
CA LEU A 60 4.11 7.76 -5.20
C LEU A 60 4.82 8.33 -6.42
N PRO A 61 5.97 9.00 -6.23
CA PRO A 61 6.82 9.35 -7.35
C PRO A 61 7.20 8.08 -8.09
N THR A 62 6.95 8.05 -9.39
CA THR A 62 7.68 7.17 -10.30
C THR A 62 9.13 7.55 -10.12
N CYS A 63 10.00 6.59 -9.79
CA CYS A 63 11.39 6.87 -9.46
C CYS A 63 12.15 7.36 -10.71
N GLU A 64 11.94 8.60 -11.11
CA GLU A 64 12.61 9.27 -12.22
C GLU A 64 12.74 10.80 -12.04
N GLU A 65 12.43 11.34 -10.86
CA GLU A 65 12.77 12.73 -10.53
C GLU A 65 13.66 12.77 -9.29
N THR A 66 14.96 12.59 -9.55
CA THR A 66 15.99 13.27 -8.75
C THR A 66 16.16 14.65 -9.39
N PRO A 67 15.66 15.75 -8.80
CA PRO A 67 16.10 17.07 -9.22
C PRO A 67 17.57 17.24 -8.82
N ALA A 68 18.44 17.38 -9.81
CA ALA A 68 19.82 17.83 -9.67
C ALA A 68 19.88 19.34 -9.95
#